data_AF-A0A964HIV9-F1
#
_entry.id   AF-A0A964HIV9-F1
#
_cell.length_a   1.000
_cell.length_b   1.000
_cell.length_c   1.000
_cell.angle_alpha   90.00
_cell.angle_beta   90.00
_cell.angle_gamma   90.00
#
_symmetry.space_group_name_H-M   'P 1'
#
loop_
_entity.id
_entity.type
_entity.pdbx_description
1 polymer ?
#
loop_
_entity_poly.entity_id
_entity_poly.type
_entity_poly.pdbx_seq_one_letter_code
_entity_poly.pdbx_strand_id
1 'polypeptide(L)'
;MPRKTRPDKEKRGSRGSNEARTPRPKPKIDFTIDALDFKTNNLLRQFVTDQGRILPRKYTGLPAHYQRRLNQAIKRARQMLLMK
;
A
#
# COMPACT_ATOMS: atom_id res chain seq x y z
N MET A 1 8.34 47.16 15.27
CA MET A 1 9.05 46.91 14.00
C MET A 1 8.04 46.56 12.91
N PRO A 2 8.06 47.18 11.72
CA PRO A 2 7.12 46.86 10.64
C PRO A 2 7.43 45.47 10.05
N ARG A 3 6.41 44.62 9.86
CA ARG A 3 6.56 43.34 9.14
C ARG A 3 6.86 43.66 7.67
N LYS A 4 7.99 43.16 7.16
CA LYS A 4 8.28 43.13 5.71
C LYS A 4 7.21 42.32 4.98
N THR A 5 6.21 43.01 4.45
CA THR A 5 5.36 42.51 3.36
C THR A 5 6.24 42.47 2.11
N ARG A 6 6.79 41.31 1.79
CA ARG A 6 7.53 41.09 0.52
C ARG A 6 6.53 41.25 -0.64
N PRO A 7 6.62 42.29 -1.51
CA PRO A 7 5.69 42.48 -2.62
C PRO A 7 6.10 41.77 -3.91
N ASP A 8 7.31 41.20 -3.97
CA ASP A 8 7.78 40.44 -5.14
C ASP A 8 7.71 38.94 -4.87
N LYS A 9 6.57 38.35 -5.23
CA LYS A 9 6.44 36.92 -5.43
C LYS A 9 6.41 36.68 -6.93
N GLU A 10 7.56 36.86 -7.55
CA GLU A 10 7.80 36.48 -8.93
C GLU A 10 7.31 35.05 -9.18
N LYS A 11 6.70 34.88 -10.35
CA LYS A 11 5.95 33.71 -10.80
C LYS A 11 6.67 32.42 -10.42
N ARG A 12 6.06 31.67 -9.48
CA ARG A 12 6.41 30.27 -9.20
C ARG A 12 6.52 29.55 -10.55
N GLY A 13 7.75 29.20 -10.92
CA GLY A 13 8.07 28.56 -12.19
C GLY A 13 7.06 27.47 -12.50
N SER A 14 6.57 27.52 -13.75
CA SER A 14 5.68 26.53 -14.34
C SER A 14 6.13 25.13 -13.95
N ARG A 15 5.23 24.39 -13.30
CA ARG A 15 5.40 23.01 -12.87
C ARG A 15 5.96 22.25 -14.07
N GLY A 16 7.19 21.72 -13.91
CA GLY A 16 7.83 20.88 -14.91
C GLY A 16 6.80 19.93 -15.49
N SER A 17 6.70 19.96 -16.81
CA SER A 17 5.81 19.12 -17.60
C SER A 17 5.81 17.71 -17.00
N ASN A 18 4.64 17.30 -16.50
CA ASN A 18 4.37 15.90 -16.24
C ASN A 18 4.46 15.19 -17.60
N GLU A 19 5.67 14.81 -18.01
CA GLU A 19 5.82 13.67 -18.90
C GLU A 19 5.02 12.56 -18.25
N ALA A 20 3.92 12.19 -18.90
CA ALA A 20 2.95 11.27 -18.35
C ALA A 20 3.68 9.98 -18.03
N ARG A 21 4.05 9.80 -16.75
CA ARG A 21 4.74 8.60 -16.29
C ARG A 21 3.88 7.43 -16.74
N THR A 22 4.43 6.61 -17.62
CA THR A 22 3.73 5.44 -18.13
C THR A 22 3.20 4.64 -16.93
N PRO A 23 1.88 4.37 -16.87
CA PRO A 23 1.30 3.70 -15.71
C PRO A 23 1.97 2.34 -15.55
N ARG A 24 2.39 2.03 -14.31
CA ARG A 24 2.96 0.71 -14.02
C ARG A 24 1.91 -0.36 -14.34
N PRO A 25 2.29 -1.45 -15.03
CA PRO A 25 1.35 -2.53 -15.31
C PRO A 25 0.77 -3.07 -14.01
N LYS A 26 -0.55 -3.33 -14.01
CA LYS A 26 -1.21 -3.94 -12.85
C LYS A 26 -0.76 -5.40 -12.75
N PRO A 27 -0.41 -5.90 -11.55
CA PRO A 27 -0.15 -7.32 -11.37
C PRO A 27 -1.40 -8.12 -11.74
N LYS A 28 -1.20 -9.34 -12.26
CA LYS A 28 -2.27 -10.33 -12.36
C LYS A 28 -2.52 -10.88 -10.95
N ILE A 29 -3.79 -11.02 -10.58
CA ILE A 29 -4.21 -11.47 -9.25
C ILE A 29 -5.13 -12.66 -9.48
N ASP A 30 -4.79 -13.80 -8.88
CA ASP A 30 -5.49 -15.06 -9.11
C ASP A 30 -6.67 -15.28 -8.14
N PHE A 31 -6.87 -14.37 -7.19
CA PHE A 31 -7.89 -14.46 -6.14
C PHE A 31 -8.71 -13.18 -6.02
N THR A 32 -9.93 -13.31 -5.49
CA THR A 32 -10.85 -12.20 -5.24
C THR A 32 -10.55 -11.48 -3.93
N ILE A 33 -11.05 -10.25 -3.78
CA ILE A 33 -10.89 -9.48 -2.53
C ILE A 33 -11.52 -10.20 -1.33
N ASP A 34 -12.63 -10.92 -1.55
CA ASP A 34 -13.35 -11.62 -0.47
C ASP A 34 -12.59 -12.85 0.04
N ALA A 35 -11.70 -13.42 -0.78
CA ALA A 35 -10.80 -14.49 -0.34
C ALA A 35 -9.78 -14.03 0.71
N LEU A 36 -9.54 -12.71 0.84
CA LEU A 36 -8.69 -12.10 1.88
C LEU A 36 -9.49 -11.89 3.18
N ASP A 37 -9.93 -12.99 3.79
CA ASP A 37 -10.53 -13.01 5.12
C ASP A 37 -9.57 -13.62 6.15
N PHE A 38 -9.80 -13.37 7.44
CA PHE A 38 -8.96 -13.91 8.52
C PHE A 38 -9.09 -15.44 8.67
N LYS A 39 -10.15 -16.03 8.12
CA LYS A 39 -10.42 -17.48 8.19
C LYS A 39 -9.56 -18.26 7.20
N THR A 40 -9.13 -17.64 6.10
CA THR A 40 -8.37 -18.29 5.01
C THR A 40 -6.87 -18.29 5.29
N ASN A 41 -6.46 -18.97 6.36
CA ASN A 41 -5.07 -19.00 6.83
C ASN A 41 -4.06 -19.46 5.76
N ASN A 42 -4.45 -20.40 4.89
CA ASN A 42 -3.56 -20.95 3.86
C ASN A 42 -3.11 -19.89 2.85
N LEU A 43 -4.01 -18.98 2.46
CA LEU A 43 -3.69 -17.88 1.56
C LEU A 43 -2.85 -16.82 2.28
N LEU A 44 -3.25 -16.44 3.49
CA LEU A 44 -2.58 -15.40 4.26
C LEU A 44 -1.13 -15.75 4.63
N ARG A 45 -0.82 -17.04 4.87
CA ARG A 45 0.53 -17.52 5.17
C ARG A 45 1.53 -17.23 4.05
N GLN A 46 1.10 -17.20 2.79
CA GLN A 46 1.98 -16.88 1.65
C GLN A 46 2.48 -15.43 1.65
N PHE A 47 1.78 -14.55 2.37
CA PHE A 47 2.09 -13.12 2.44
C PHE A 47 2.75 -12.71 3.77
N VAL A 48 3.24 -13.68 4.52
CA VAL A 48 3.95 -13.49 5.78
C VAL A 48 5.30 -14.21 5.69
N THR A 49 6.35 -13.63 6.27
CA THR A 49 7.65 -14.29 6.39
C THR A 49 7.60 -15.41 7.43
N ASP A 50 8.57 -16.32 7.46
CA ASP A 50 8.68 -17.36 8.49
C ASP A 50 8.64 -16.81 9.94
N GLN A 51 9.18 -15.60 10.14
CA GLN A 51 9.20 -14.90 11.42
C GLN A 51 7.87 -14.22 11.80
N GLY A 52 6.81 -14.34 11.00
CA GLY A 52 5.54 -13.66 11.26
C GLY A 52 5.57 -12.15 10.92
N ARG A 53 6.41 -11.68 10.00
CA ARG A 53 6.36 -10.30 9.50
C ARG A 53 5.53 -10.24 8.22
N ILE A 54 4.63 -9.25 8.10
CA ILE A 54 3.83 -9.08 6.88
C ILE A 54 4.74 -8.60 5.75
N LEU A 55 4.69 -9.28 4.60
CA LEU A 55 5.49 -8.90 3.43
C LEU A 55 5.11 -7.50 2.92
N PRO A 56 6.09 -6.59 2.75
CA PRO A 56 5.85 -5.29 2.16
C PRO A 56 5.28 -5.38 0.73
N ARG A 57 4.49 -4.38 0.35
CA ARG A 57 3.87 -4.27 -0.99
C ARG A 57 4.87 -4.42 -2.15
N LYS A 58 6.12 -3.98 -1.96
CA LYS A 58 7.17 -4.08 -2.98
C LYS A 58 7.52 -5.52 -3.36
N TYR A 59 7.28 -6.48 -2.46
CA TYR A 59 7.51 -7.91 -2.71
C TYR A 59 6.22 -8.64 -3.10
N THR A 60 5.08 -8.29 -2.48
CA THR A 60 3.79 -8.93 -2.82
C THR A 60 3.25 -8.50 -4.19
N GLY A 61 3.65 -7.33 -4.69
CA GLY A 61 3.19 -6.78 -5.97
C GLY A 61 1.74 -6.29 -5.96
N LEU A 62 0.96 -6.57 -4.91
CA LEU A 62 -0.49 -6.32 -4.86
C LEU A 62 -0.87 -4.85 -5.03
N PRO A 63 -2.04 -4.53 -5.62
CA PRO A 63 -2.59 -3.19 -5.59
C PRO A 63 -2.83 -2.70 -4.16
N ALA A 64 -2.83 -1.38 -3.97
CA ALA A 64 -2.91 -0.79 -2.63
C ALA A 64 -4.17 -1.21 -1.84
N HIS A 65 -5.31 -1.40 -2.52
CA HIS A 65 -6.55 -1.84 -1.87
C HIS A 65 -6.48 -3.29 -1.38
N TYR A 66 -5.92 -4.21 -2.17
CA TYR A 66 -5.66 -5.59 -1.75
C TYR A 66 -4.70 -5.63 -0.56
N GLN A 67 -3.59 -4.89 -0.61
CA GLN A 67 -2.61 -4.87 0.48
C GLN A 67 -3.22 -4.36 1.79
N ARG A 68 -4.10 -3.33 1.75
CA ARG A 68 -4.79 -2.84 2.95
C ARG A 68 -5.72 -3.89 3.54
N ARG A 69 -6.48 -4.60 2.69
CA ARG A 69 -7.39 -5.67 3.13
C ARG A 69 -6.61 -6.84 3.73
N LEU A 70 -5.55 -7.26 3.07
CA LEU A 70 -4.63 -8.30 3.53
C LEU A 70 -4.04 -7.97 4.90
N ASN A 71 -3.56 -6.74 5.10
CA ASN A 71 -3.03 -6.32 6.40
C ASN A 71 -4.09 -6.39 7.51
N GLN A 72 -5.35 -6.04 7.23
CA GLN A 72 -6.44 -6.15 8.20
C GLN A 72 -6.77 -7.61 8.51
N ALA A 73 -6.84 -8.47 7.49
CA ALA A 73 -7.12 -9.89 7.64
C ALA A 73 -6.05 -10.60 8.49
N ILE A 74 -4.77 -10.36 8.21
CA ILE A 74 -3.65 -10.92 8.99
C ILE A 74 -3.68 -10.45 10.44
N LYS A 75 -3.94 -9.15 10.68
CA LYS A 75 -4.04 -8.61 12.04
C LYS A 75 -5.18 -9.27 12.84
N ARG A 76 -6.34 -9.47 12.21
CA ARG A 76 -7.47 -10.17 12.83
C ARG A 76 -7.15 -11.64 13.10
N ALA A 77 -6.53 -12.33 12.14
CA ALA A 77 -6.13 -13.72 12.31
C ALA A 77 -5.15 -13.91 13.49
N ARG A 78 -4.23 -12.96 13.70
CA ARG A 78 -3.33 -12.95 14.87
C ARG A 78 -4.05 -12.74 16.19
N GLN A 79 -5.00 -11.82 16.24
CA GLN A 79 -5.83 -11.59 17.42
C GLN A 79 -6.62 -12.85 17.83
N MET A 80 -7.01 -13.67 16.84
CA MET A 80 -7.70 -14.94 17.06
C MET A 80 -6.76 -16.16 17.18
N LEU A 81 -5.45 -15.97 17.29
CA LEU A 81 -4.44 -17.05 17.38
C LEU A 81 -4.47 -18.05 16.19
N LEU A 82 -5.01 -17.66 15.04
CA LEU A 82 -5.08 -18.53 13.85
C LEU A 82 -3.75 -18.61 13.08
N MET A 83 -2.91 -17.58 13.21
CA MET A 83 -1.56 -17.54 12.65
C MET A 83 -0.63 -16.67 13.49
N LYS A 84 0.67 -16.83 13.26
CA LYS A 84 1.76 -16.10 13.92
C LYS A 84 1.91 -14.66 13.41
#